data_AF-A8F5T0-F1
#
_entry.id   AF-A8F5T0-F1
#
_cell.length_a   1.000
_cell.length_b   1.000
_cell.length_c   1.000
_cell.angle_alpha   90.00
_cell.angle_beta   90.00
_cell.angle_gamma   90.00
#
_symmetry.space_group_name_H-M   'P 1'
#
loop_
_entity.id
_entity.type
_entity.pdbx_description
1 polymer ?
#
loop_
_entity_poly.entity_id
_entity_poly.type
_entity_poly.pdbx_seq_one_letter_code
_entity_poly.pdbx_strand_id
1 'polypeptide(L)'
;MNPRNFAEIKIIEAFEKQTDDCPICELIYTSVEKFVEEILYEFVNDPNTRSRLRRGICSKHVLAIENTLNNHPELGLLGLAIIYEDIMSEMIKDMVKNCHTESECLFCKHESESEKIYVETCTSFISDILSIYEKSKRILCRDHYWKIFLATNHINQENLKAIQVKKLLDLKSKLTVFIEKHDYRKDKQMGDTPRACKIAGMLISNNRIQDGRNRLWLWRFLPKR
;
A
#
# COMPACT_ATOMS: atom_id res chain seq x y z
N MET A 1 17.30 -3.03 -27.59
CA MET A 1 16.30 -2.95 -26.49
C MET A 1 17.01 -3.43 -25.23
N ASN A 2 17.11 -2.59 -24.20
CA ASN A 2 17.62 -3.03 -22.89
C ASN A 2 16.54 -3.95 -22.29
N PRO A 3 16.86 -5.19 -21.82
CA PRO A 3 15.86 -6.02 -21.17
C PRO A 3 15.25 -5.28 -19.98
N ARG A 4 13.91 -5.21 -19.94
CA ARG A 4 13.20 -4.62 -18.82
C ARG A 4 13.46 -5.43 -17.55
N ASN A 5 13.88 -4.77 -16.47
CA ASN A 5 13.99 -5.46 -15.18
C ASN A 5 12.60 -5.82 -14.64
N PHE A 6 12.50 -6.85 -13.82
CA PHE A 6 11.26 -7.36 -13.21
C PHE A 6 10.41 -6.26 -12.54
N ALA A 7 11.04 -5.25 -11.93
CA ALA A 7 10.34 -4.10 -11.34
C ALA A 7 9.61 -3.24 -12.39
N GLU A 8 10.20 -3.05 -13.57
CA GLU A 8 9.59 -2.26 -14.66
C GLU A 8 8.32 -2.96 -15.18
N ILE A 9 8.38 -4.28 -15.35
CA ILE A 9 7.24 -5.09 -15.78
C ILE A 9 6.08 -4.95 -14.80
N LYS A 10 6.34 -5.15 -13.50
CA LYS A 10 5.33 -4.98 -12.44
C LYS A 10 4.71 -3.58 -12.43
N ILE A 11 5.51 -2.54 -12.64
CA ILE A 11 5.02 -1.17 -12.68
C ILE A 11 4.08 -0.99 -13.87
N ILE A 12 4.46 -1.45 -15.05
CA ILE A 12 3.60 -1.35 -16.24
C ILE A 12 2.27 -2.05 -16.00
N GLU A 13 2.29 -3.30 -15.54
CA GLU A 13 1.09 -4.06 -15.20
C GLU A 13 0.21 -3.33 -14.18
N ALA A 14 0.81 -2.74 -13.14
CA ALA A 14 0.08 -1.97 -12.14
C ALA A 14 -0.56 -0.71 -12.73
N PHE A 15 0.08 -0.06 -13.71
CA PHE A 15 -0.44 1.12 -14.37
C PHE A 15 -1.53 0.80 -15.41
N GLU A 16 -1.54 -0.40 -15.99
CA GLU A 16 -2.53 -0.86 -16.98
C GLU A 16 -3.88 -1.26 -16.35
N LYS A 17 -3.89 -1.58 -15.06
CA LYS A 17 -5.12 -1.98 -14.34
C LYS A 17 -6.22 -0.92 -14.42
N GLN A 18 -7.46 -1.39 -14.53
CA GLN A 18 -8.66 -0.56 -14.70
C GLN A 18 -9.34 -0.23 -13.36
N THR A 19 -8.54 0.14 -12.36
CA THR A 19 -8.99 0.54 -11.02
C THR A 19 -8.45 1.92 -10.64
N ASP A 20 -9.11 2.59 -9.70
CA ASP A 20 -8.87 4.03 -9.45
C ASP A 20 -7.90 4.30 -8.29
N ASP A 21 -7.31 3.24 -7.71
CA ASP A 21 -6.31 3.32 -6.64
C ASP A 21 -4.91 3.71 -7.17
N CYS A 22 -3.97 3.89 -6.24
CA CYS A 22 -2.60 4.25 -6.58
C CYS A 22 -1.77 3.02 -6.96
N PRO A 23 -1.17 2.97 -8.16
CA PRO A 23 -0.39 1.83 -8.63
C PRO A 23 0.85 1.56 -7.78
N ILE A 24 1.49 2.61 -7.27
CA ILE A 24 2.66 2.45 -6.40
C ILE A 24 2.26 1.91 -5.02
N CYS A 25 1.17 2.43 -4.42
CA CYS A 25 0.64 1.86 -3.18
C CYS A 25 0.28 0.38 -3.37
N GLU A 26 -0.39 0.03 -4.47
CA GLU A 26 -0.73 -1.35 -4.78
C GLU A 26 0.50 -2.27 -4.80
N LEU A 27 1.56 -1.87 -5.49
CA LEU A 27 2.80 -2.65 -5.57
C LEU A 27 3.45 -2.84 -4.21
N ILE A 28 3.49 -1.79 -3.39
CA ILE A 28 4.03 -1.85 -2.02
C ILE A 28 3.20 -2.82 -1.17
N TYR A 29 1.87 -2.74 -1.24
CA TYR A 29 1.00 -3.64 -0.50
C TYR A 29 1.19 -5.10 -0.91
N THR A 30 1.25 -5.38 -2.21
CA THR A 30 1.53 -6.72 -2.71
C THR A 30 2.94 -7.20 -2.33
N SER A 31 3.92 -6.31 -2.24
CA SER A 31 5.26 -6.65 -1.75
C SER A 31 5.25 -7.05 -0.28
N VAL A 32 4.47 -6.36 0.55
CA VAL A 32 4.32 -6.70 1.98
C VAL A 32 3.54 -8.00 2.16
N GLU A 33 2.46 -8.22 1.40
CA GLU A 33 1.66 -9.45 1.44
C GLU A 33 2.53 -10.68 1.11
N LYS A 34 3.31 -10.62 0.03
CA LYS A 34 4.27 -11.67 -0.33
C LYS A 34 5.33 -11.91 0.73
N PHE A 35 5.80 -10.84 1.37
CA PHE A 35 6.77 -10.97 2.45
C PHE A 35 6.18 -11.64 3.70
N VAL A 36 4.89 -11.43 3.98
CA VAL A 36 4.17 -12.20 5.01
C VAL A 36 4.10 -13.68 4.63
N GLU A 37 3.72 -14.00 3.38
CA GLU A 37 3.69 -15.38 2.87
C GLU A 37 5.06 -16.06 3.01
N GLU A 38 6.14 -15.41 2.55
CA GLU A 38 7.52 -15.90 2.65
C GLU A 38 7.91 -16.16 4.12
N ILE A 39 7.59 -15.23 5.04
CA ILE A 39 7.88 -15.41 6.46
C ILE A 39 7.11 -16.60 7.04
N LEU A 40 5.83 -16.74 6.72
CA LEU A 40 4.97 -17.76 7.31
C LEU A 40 5.14 -19.16 6.69
N TYR A 41 5.63 -19.24 5.45
CA TYR A 41 5.81 -20.50 4.75
C TYR A 41 7.27 -20.99 4.78
N GLU A 42 8.24 -20.09 4.60
CA GLU A 42 9.65 -20.47 4.43
C GLU A 42 10.51 -20.10 5.64
N PHE A 43 10.30 -18.93 6.24
CA PHE A 43 11.24 -18.36 7.22
C PHE A 43 10.76 -18.42 8.68
N VAL A 44 9.71 -19.19 9.00
CA VAL A 44 9.19 -19.34 10.37
C VAL A 44 10.27 -19.79 11.35
N ASN A 45 11.19 -20.64 10.90
CA ASN A 45 12.28 -21.20 11.70
C ASN A 45 13.65 -20.58 11.38
N ASP A 46 13.72 -19.58 10.50
CA ASP A 46 15.00 -18.96 10.12
C ASP A 46 15.56 -18.08 11.25
N PRO A 47 16.74 -18.38 11.82
CA PRO A 47 17.26 -17.65 12.98
C PRO A 47 17.45 -16.14 12.77
N ASN A 48 17.81 -15.72 11.55
CA ASN A 48 18.03 -14.31 11.23
C ASN A 48 16.70 -13.54 11.23
N THR A 49 15.71 -14.07 10.51
CA THR A 49 14.35 -13.52 10.45
C THR A 49 13.73 -13.45 11.85
N ARG A 50 13.91 -14.48 12.67
CA ARG A 50 13.44 -14.52 14.06
C ARG A 50 14.06 -13.46 14.95
N SER A 51 15.38 -13.30 14.87
CA SER A 51 16.10 -12.24 15.59
C SER A 51 15.55 -10.84 15.22
N ARG A 52 15.26 -10.61 13.94
CA ARG A 52 14.69 -9.33 13.48
C ARG A 52 13.24 -9.14 13.94
N LEU A 53 12.42 -10.18 13.92
CA LEU A 53 11.01 -10.13 14.35
C LEU A 53 10.86 -9.86 15.85
N ARG A 54 11.80 -10.33 16.69
CA ARG A 54 11.82 -10.04 18.14
C ARG A 54 11.87 -8.54 18.47
N ARG A 55 12.32 -7.70 17.54
CA ARG A 55 12.26 -6.23 17.65
C ARG A 55 10.84 -5.66 17.53
N GLY A 56 9.84 -6.51 17.32
CA GLY A 56 8.42 -6.16 17.36
C GLY A 56 7.79 -5.93 15.99
N ILE A 57 6.45 -5.94 15.97
CA ILE A 57 5.62 -5.68 14.80
C ILE A 57 4.65 -4.55 15.17
N CYS A 58 4.55 -3.52 14.32
CA CYS A 58 3.62 -2.43 14.58
C CYS A 58 2.17 -2.83 14.31
N SER A 59 1.22 -2.16 14.95
CA SER A 59 -0.22 -2.43 14.79
C SER A 59 -0.68 -2.46 13.32
N LYS A 60 -0.14 -1.57 12.50
CA LYS A 60 -0.38 -1.53 11.04
C LYS A 60 -0.05 -2.86 10.37
N HIS A 61 1.10 -3.46 10.70
CA HIS A 61 1.56 -4.68 10.07
C HIS A 61 0.99 -5.94 10.71
N VAL A 62 0.54 -5.89 11.97
CA VAL A 62 -0.33 -6.93 12.54
C VAL A 62 -1.61 -7.06 11.70
N LEU A 63 -2.28 -5.94 11.40
CA LEU A 63 -3.47 -5.95 10.53
C LEU A 63 -3.17 -6.43 9.10
N ALA A 64 -1.97 -6.12 8.57
CA ALA A 64 -1.56 -6.63 7.27
C ALA A 64 -1.43 -8.16 7.28
N ILE A 65 -0.80 -8.73 8.33
CA ILE A 65 -0.67 -10.18 8.52
C ILE A 65 -2.04 -10.85 8.63
N GLU A 66 -2.94 -10.30 9.46
CA GLU A 66 -4.31 -10.82 9.60
C GLU A 66 -5.05 -10.84 8.26
N ASN A 67 -4.92 -9.78 7.47
CA ASN A 67 -5.54 -9.71 6.14
C ASN A 67 -4.94 -10.74 5.18
N THR A 68 -3.61 -10.90 5.16
CA THR A 68 -2.95 -11.93 4.35
C THR A 68 -3.45 -13.32 4.72
N LEU A 69 -3.55 -13.65 6.01
CA LEU A 69 -4.07 -14.94 6.47
C LEU A 69 -5.54 -15.17 6.09
N ASN A 70 -6.36 -14.11 6.08
CA ASN A 70 -7.75 -14.21 5.61
C ASN A 70 -7.84 -14.47 4.11
N ASN A 71 -6.91 -13.91 3.31
CA ASN A 71 -6.84 -14.13 1.86
C ASN A 71 -6.18 -15.48 1.50
N HIS A 72 -5.32 -16.00 2.39
CA HIS A 72 -4.53 -17.21 2.20
C HIS A 72 -4.71 -18.20 3.38
N PRO A 73 -5.91 -18.81 3.54
CA PRO A 73 -6.19 -19.73 4.64
C PRO A 73 -5.23 -20.92 4.72
N GLU A 74 -4.62 -21.31 3.59
CA GLU A 74 -3.64 -22.38 3.46
C GLU A 74 -2.35 -22.16 4.27
N LEU A 75 -1.99 -20.91 4.58
CA LEU A 75 -0.83 -20.60 5.43
C LEU A 75 -1.04 -21.08 6.88
N GLY A 76 -2.30 -21.17 7.32
CA GLY A 76 -2.66 -21.56 8.68
C GLY A 76 -2.16 -20.61 9.76
N LEU A 77 -2.46 -20.93 11.03
CA LEU A 77 -2.10 -20.10 12.18
C LEU A 77 -0.83 -20.56 12.90
N LEU A 78 -0.29 -21.74 12.56
CA LEU A 78 0.83 -22.32 13.29
C LEU A 78 2.11 -21.48 13.16
N GLY A 79 2.47 -21.09 11.94
CA GLY A 79 3.65 -20.25 11.70
C GLY A 79 3.56 -18.92 12.45
N LEU A 80 2.37 -18.30 12.44
CA LEU A 80 2.11 -17.08 13.18
C LEU A 80 2.23 -17.28 14.69
N ALA A 81 1.65 -18.36 15.23
CA ALA A 81 1.72 -18.68 16.66
C ALA A 81 3.16 -18.86 17.13
N ILE A 82 4.00 -19.55 16.34
CA ILE A 82 5.43 -19.72 16.63
C ILE A 82 6.14 -18.37 16.65
N ILE A 83 5.85 -17.46 15.71
CA ILE A 83 6.44 -16.10 15.67
C ILE A 83 5.99 -15.28 16.86
N TYR A 84 4.70 -15.28 17.16
CA TYR A 84 4.15 -14.47 18.25
C TYR A 84 4.62 -14.96 19.61
N GLU A 85 4.74 -16.27 19.81
CA GLU A 85 5.30 -16.83 21.04
C GLU A 85 6.72 -16.32 21.29
N ASP A 86 7.60 -16.32 20.28
CA ASP A 86 8.99 -15.90 20.46
C ASP A 86 9.15 -14.38 20.61
N ILE A 87 8.32 -13.59 19.91
CA ILE A 87 8.25 -12.15 20.15
C ILE A 87 7.80 -11.89 21.60
N MET A 88 6.74 -12.56 22.06
CA MET A 88 6.22 -12.40 23.43
C MET A 88 7.24 -12.87 24.48
N SER A 89 7.93 -13.97 24.22
CA SER A 89 9.00 -14.49 25.08
C SER A 89 10.14 -13.49 25.22
N GLU A 90 10.54 -12.79 24.14
CA GLU A 90 11.54 -11.73 24.23
C GLU A 90 11.01 -10.50 24.97
N MET A 91 9.76 -10.08 24.70
CA MET A 91 9.11 -8.99 25.44
C MET A 91 9.06 -9.26 26.95
N ILE A 92 8.70 -10.48 27.37
CA ILE A 92 8.67 -10.87 28.78
C ILE A 92 10.08 -10.79 29.38
N LYS A 93 11.12 -11.26 28.68
CA LYS A 93 12.51 -11.17 29.15
C LYS A 93 12.95 -9.72 29.36
N ASP A 94 12.61 -8.83 28.43
CA ASP A 94 12.93 -7.41 28.52
C ASP A 94 12.25 -6.76 29.74
N MET A 95 10.96 -7.06 29.95
CA MET A 95 10.21 -6.59 31.13
C MET A 95 10.79 -7.11 32.44
N VAL A 96 11.14 -8.40 32.52
CA VAL A 96 11.76 -9.00 33.72
C VAL A 96 13.12 -8.37 34.02
N LYS A 97 13.89 -8.03 32.99
CA LYS A 97 15.21 -7.38 33.13
C LYS A 97 15.13 -5.87 33.35
N ASN A 98 13.94 -5.27 33.25
CA ASN A 98 13.75 -3.81 33.20
C ASN A 98 14.61 -3.14 32.12
N CYS A 99 14.79 -3.79 30.98
CA CYS A 99 15.44 -3.20 29.81
C CYS A 99 14.43 -2.98 28.69
N HIS A 100 14.67 -1.94 27.89
CA HIS A 100 13.89 -1.68 26.69
C HIS A 100 14.83 -1.69 25.50
N THR A 101 14.57 -2.59 24.55
CA THR A 101 15.21 -2.54 23.24
C THR A 101 14.38 -1.66 22.30
N GLU A 102 15.04 -0.75 21.57
CA GLU A 102 14.36 0.04 20.55
C GLU A 102 13.74 -0.89 19.49
N SER A 103 12.41 -0.80 19.39
CA SER A 103 11.63 -1.62 18.49
C SER A 103 11.59 -1.02 17.09
N GLU A 104 12.10 -1.74 16.10
CA GLU A 104 11.95 -1.40 14.68
C GLU A 104 11.13 -2.51 14.01
N CYS A 105 10.00 -2.13 13.43
CA CYS A 105 9.14 -3.09 12.76
C CYS A 105 9.79 -3.59 11.45
N LEU A 106 10.07 -4.88 11.39
CA LEU A 106 10.64 -5.55 10.21
C LEU A 106 9.86 -5.24 8.93
N PHE A 107 8.53 -5.29 9.00
CA PHE A 107 7.65 -5.02 7.86
C PHE A 107 7.65 -3.54 7.44
N CYS A 108 7.79 -2.59 8.37
CA CYS A 108 7.96 -1.18 8.02
C CYS A 108 9.23 -0.95 7.20
N LYS A 109 10.32 -1.63 7.56
CA LYS A 109 11.58 -1.57 6.81
C LYS A 109 11.39 -2.10 5.39
N HIS A 110 10.85 -3.31 5.25
CA HIS A 110 10.54 -3.91 3.94
C HIS A 110 9.61 -3.04 3.09
N GLU A 111 8.57 -2.48 3.70
CA GLU A 111 7.63 -1.57 3.03
C GLU A 111 8.36 -0.33 2.49
N SER A 112 9.23 0.29 3.30
CA SER A 112 9.99 1.48 2.90
C SER A 112 11.02 1.19 1.80
N GLU A 113 11.68 0.03 1.85
CA GLU A 113 12.63 -0.42 0.83
C GLU A 113 11.90 -0.71 -0.49
N SER A 114 10.75 -1.38 -0.41
CA SER A 114 9.87 -1.63 -1.57
C SER A 114 9.39 -0.31 -2.20
N GLU A 115 8.94 0.65 -1.39
CA GLU A 115 8.51 1.96 -1.87
C GLU A 115 9.65 2.67 -2.62
N LYS A 116 10.84 2.68 -2.03
CA LYS A 116 12.02 3.28 -2.65
C LYS A 116 12.29 2.67 -4.02
N ILE A 117 12.34 1.34 -4.12
CA ILE A 117 12.56 0.61 -5.38
C ILE A 117 11.50 0.99 -6.41
N TYR A 118 10.21 0.94 -6.06
CA TYR A 118 9.15 1.22 -7.03
C TYR A 118 9.09 2.68 -7.47
N VAL A 119 9.35 3.63 -6.57
CA VAL A 119 9.39 5.06 -6.92
C VAL A 119 10.60 5.38 -7.80
N GLU A 120 11.79 4.90 -7.44
CA GLU A 120 13.02 5.13 -8.21
C GLU A 120 12.90 4.51 -9.61
N THR A 121 12.44 3.25 -9.68
CA THR A 121 12.22 2.58 -10.96
C THR A 121 11.15 3.31 -11.77
N CYS A 122 9.99 3.64 -11.19
CA CYS A 122 8.93 4.36 -11.91
C CYS A 122 9.43 5.71 -12.48
N THR A 123 10.27 6.41 -11.73
CA THR A 123 10.84 7.69 -12.15
C THR A 123 11.85 7.52 -13.30
N SER A 124 12.67 6.47 -13.27
CA SER A 124 13.73 6.25 -14.27
C SER A 124 13.21 5.99 -15.68
N PHE A 125 12.00 5.45 -15.82
CA PHE A 125 11.35 5.19 -17.12
C PHE A 125 9.95 5.83 -17.24
N ILE A 126 9.68 6.89 -16.48
CA ILE A 126 8.35 7.53 -16.43
C ILE A 126 7.86 7.94 -17.83
N SER A 127 8.75 8.36 -18.73
CA SER A 127 8.42 8.75 -20.10
C SER A 127 7.65 7.65 -20.85
N ASP A 128 8.00 6.38 -20.61
CA ASP A 128 7.35 5.23 -21.24
C ASP A 128 5.99 4.91 -20.62
N ILE A 129 5.82 5.23 -19.33
CA ILE A 129 4.59 4.96 -18.56
C ILE A 129 3.52 6.02 -18.81
N LEU A 130 3.87 7.27 -19.12
CA LEU A 130 2.90 8.39 -19.20
C LEU A 130 1.72 8.08 -20.13
N SER A 131 1.96 7.46 -21.29
CA SER A 131 0.91 7.08 -22.23
C SER A 131 -0.04 6.01 -21.70
N ILE A 132 0.48 5.06 -20.91
CA ILE A 132 -0.28 4.02 -20.22
C ILE A 132 -1.09 4.66 -19.09
N TYR A 133 -0.44 5.54 -18.32
CA TYR A 133 -1.07 6.23 -17.21
C TYR A 133 -2.25 7.08 -17.66
N GLU A 134 -2.11 7.81 -18.77
CA GLU A 134 -3.19 8.62 -19.33
C GLU A 134 -4.43 7.79 -19.68
N LYS A 135 -4.24 6.61 -20.27
CA LYS A 135 -5.32 5.74 -20.74
C LYS A 135 -5.97 4.91 -19.64
N SER A 136 -5.28 4.69 -18.53
CA SER A 136 -5.81 3.87 -17.43
C SER A 136 -6.73 4.66 -16.50
N LYS A 137 -7.39 3.97 -15.58
CA LYS A 137 -8.17 4.60 -14.49
C LYS A 137 -7.36 4.88 -13.24
N ARG A 138 -6.11 4.42 -13.18
CA ARG A 138 -5.22 4.59 -12.03
C ARG A 138 -5.08 6.07 -11.67
N ILE A 139 -4.93 6.37 -10.38
CA ILE A 139 -4.67 7.73 -9.89
C ILE A 139 -3.55 7.64 -8.84
N LEU A 140 -2.46 8.40 -9.01
CA LEU A 140 -1.44 8.46 -7.97
C LEU A 140 -2.01 9.12 -6.71
N CYS A 141 -1.73 8.55 -5.53
CA CYS A 141 -2.04 9.22 -4.29
C CYS A 141 -1.17 10.47 -4.14
N ARG A 142 -1.55 11.36 -3.23
CA ARG A 142 -0.84 12.62 -2.97
C ARG A 142 0.67 12.40 -2.80
N ASP A 143 1.06 11.45 -1.97
CA ASP A 143 2.46 11.22 -1.63
C ASP A 143 3.26 10.69 -2.81
N HIS A 144 2.75 9.68 -3.52
CA HIS A 144 3.44 9.09 -4.67
C HIS A 144 3.48 10.04 -5.87
N TYR A 145 2.44 10.86 -6.07
CA TYR A 145 2.47 11.91 -7.07
C TYR A 145 3.65 12.86 -6.81
N TRP A 146 3.78 13.40 -5.59
CA TRP A 146 4.86 14.35 -5.29
C TRP A 146 6.25 13.71 -5.33
N LYS A 147 6.40 12.48 -4.85
CA LYS A 147 7.68 11.75 -4.93
C LYS A 147 8.15 11.61 -6.38
N ILE A 148 7.27 11.18 -7.29
CA ILE A 148 7.60 11.00 -8.71
C ILE A 148 7.77 12.35 -9.41
N PHE A 149 6.89 13.32 -9.13
CA PHE A 149 6.93 14.66 -9.73
C PHE A 149 8.24 15.38 -9.43
N LEU A 150 8.68 15.39 -8.16
CA LEU A 150 9.92 16.04 -7.75
C LEU A 150 11.18 15.33 -8.28
N ALA A 151 11.08 14.03 -8.56
CA ALA A 151 12.22 13.23 -9.00
C ALA A 151 12.38 13.17 -10.53
N THR A 152 11.44 13.72 -11.31
CA THR A 152 11.49 13.70 -12.79
C THR A 152 11.82 15.06 -13.40
N ASN A 153 12.16 15.08 -14.70
CA ASN A 153 12.50 16.29 -15.44
C ASN A 153 11.26 17.17 -15.75
N HIS A 154 11.49 18.42 -16.14
CA HIS A 154 10.42 19.40 -16.39
C HIS A 154 9.38 18.96 -17.44
N ILE A 155 9.80 18.27 -18.51
CA ILE A 155 8.87 17.80 -19.55
C ILE A 155 7.93 16.73 -18.98
N ASN A 156 8.49 15.78 -18.24
CA ASN A 156 7.71 14.73 -17.60
C ASN A 156 6.85 15.27 -16.46
N GLN A 157 7.29 16.31 -15.75
CA GLN A 157 6.50 17.01 -14.74
C GLN A 157 5.21 17.59 -15.33
N GLU A 158 5.31 18.33 -16.44
CA GLU A 158 4.15 18.93 -17.10
C GLU A 158 3.17 17.86 -17.61
N ASN A 159 3.67 16.81 -18.26
CA ASN A 159 2.83 15.70 -18.72
C ASN A 159 2.15 14.95 -17.55
N LEU A 160 2.91 14.62 -16.50
CA LEU A 160 2.41 13.92 -15.32
C LEU A 160 1.32 14.75 -14.63
N LYS A 161 1.56 16.06 -14.46
CA LYS A 161 0.60 17.01 -13.89
C LYS A 161 -0.67 17.09 -14.70
N ALA A 162 -0.58 17.24 -16.03
CA ALA A 162 -1.75 17.31 -16.90
C ALA A 162 -2.64 16.07 -16.76
N ILE A 163 -2.04 14.88 -16.80
CA ILE A 163 -2.74 13.60 -16.64
C ILE A 163 -3.38 13.49 -15.24
N GLN A 164 -2.60 13.76 -14.18
CA GLN A 164 -3.07 13.67 -12.79
C GLN A 164 -4.26 14.62 -12.52
N VAL A 165 -4.15 15.88 -12.95
CA VAL A 165 -5.19 16.89 -12.72
C VAL A 165 -6.48 16.49 -13.42
N LYS A 166 -6.42 16.03 -14.67
CA LYS A 166 -7.60 15.53 -15.41
C LYS A 166 -8.31 14.41 -14.65
N LYS A 167 -7.56 13.42 -14.14
CA LYS A 167 -8.11 12.29 -13.37
C LYS A 167 -8.72 12.72 -12.04
N LEU A 168 -8.07 13.63 -11.31
CA LEU A 168 -8.58 14.16 -10.05
C LEU A 168 -9.85 15.00 -10.24
N LEU A 169 -9.94 15.77 -11.34
CA LEU A 169 -11.15 16.52 -11.67
C LEU A 169 -12.33 15.60 -11.99
N ASP A 170 -12.09 14.49 -12.70
CA ASP A 170 -13.11 13.46 -12.94
C ASP A 170 -13.56 12.79 -11.62
N LEU A 171 -12.63 12.45 -10.73
CA LEU A 171 -13.00 11.91 -9.41
C LEU A 171 -13.79 12.94 -8.58
N LYS A 172 -13.37 14.22 -8.60
CA LYS A 172 -14.06 15.31 -7.91
C LYS A 172 -15.47 15.50 -8.43
N SER A 173 -15.69 15.48 -9.74
CA SER A 173 -17.03 15.66 -10.33
C SER A 173 -17.99 14.55 -9.87
N LYS A 174 -17.51 13.31 -9.80
CA LYS A 174 -18.29 12.17 -9.25
C LYS A 174 -18.70 12.41 -7.79
N LEU A 175 -17.82 12.96 -6.97
CA LEU A 175 -18.14 13.33 -5.58
C LEU A 175 -19.13 14.49 -5.51
N THR A 176 -19.00 15.50 -6.37
CA THR A 176 -19.91 16.65 -6.41
C THR A 176 -21.33 16.22 -6.80
N VAL A 177 -21.47 15.42 -7.86
CA VAL A 177 -22.77 14.85 -8.28
C VAL A 177 -23.43 14.08 -7.14
N PHE A 178 -22.64 13.42 -6.29
CA PHE A 178 -23.18 12.73 -5.13
C PHE A 178 -23.71 13.66 -4.04
N ILE A 179 -22.93 14.69 -3.70
CA ILE A 179 -23.33 15.69 -2.70
C ILE A 179 -24.65 16.33 -3.13
N GLU A 180 -24.76 16.74 -4.39
CA GLU A 180 -25.97 17.35 -4.96
C GLU A 180 -27.19 16.42 -4.94
N LYS A 181 -27.00 15.11 -5.15
CA LYS A 181 -28.08 14.11 -5.09
C LYS A 181 -28.59 13.86 -3.67
N HIS A 182 -27.79 14.13 -2.64
CA HIS A 182 -28.18 13.95 -1.25
C HIS A 182 -28.93 15.15 -0.64
N ASP A 183 -28.84 16.34 -1.25
CA ASP A 183 -29.60 17.53 -0.82
C ASP A 183 -31.10 17.47 -1.17
N TYR A 184 -31.49 16.58 -2.10
CA TYR A 184 -32.89 16.37 -2.48
C TYR A 184 -33.45 15.11 -1.81
N ARG A 185 -34.22 15.30 -0.73
CA ARG A 185 -35.05 14.27 -0.07
C ARG A 185 -35.61 13.25 -1.09
N LYS A 186 -35.01 12.07 -1.21
CA LYS A 186 -35.63 10.85 -1.75
C LYS A 186 -34.71 9.63 -1.59
N ASP A 187 -35.31 8.61 -1.01
CA ASP A 187 -34.91 7.20 -1.04
C ASP A 187 -34.64 6.75 -2.50
N LYS A 188 -33.38 6.48 -2.83
CA LYS A 188 -32.99 5.80 -4.09
C LYS A 188 -31.58 5.22 -3.99
N GLN A 189 -31.43 4.05 -4.63
CA GLN A 189 -30.25 3.18 -4.62
C GLN A 189 -28.91 3.93 -4.73
N MET A 190 -28.01 3.63 -3.80
CA MET A 190 -26.64 4.12 -3.80
C MET A 190 -25.90 3.50 -5.00
N GLY A 191 -25.61 4.29 -6.03
CA GLY A 191 -24.82 3.86 -7.18
C GLY A 191 -23.34 3.71 -6.85
N ASP A 192 -22.46 4.09 -7.78
CA ASP A 192 -20.98 3.98 -7.69
C ASP A 192 -20.32 4.86 -6.60
N THR A 193 -21.10 5.39 -5.67
CA THR A 193 -20.68 6.44 -4.76
C THR A 193 -19.85 5.98 -3.56
N PRO A 194 -20.20 4.90 -2.84
CA PRO A 194 -19.36 4.42 -1.74
C PRO A 194 -17.92 4.17 -2.20
N ARG A 195 -17.76 3.77 -3.47
CA ARG A 195 -16.46 3.63 -4.14
C ARG A 195 -15.76 4.97 -4.34
N ALA A 196 -16.40 5.99 -4.89
CA ALA A 196 -15.78 7.31 -5.10
C ALA A 196 -15.26 7.94 -3.79
N CYS A 197 -16.05 7.89 -2.71
CA CYS A 197 -15.63 8.37 -1.39
C CYS A 197 -14.44 7.56 -0.84
N LYS A 198 -14.48 6.23 -0.99
CA LYS A 198 -13.39 5.33 -0.57
C LYS A 198 -12.08 5.64 -1.31
N ILE A 199 -12.14 5.77 -2.64
CA ILE A 199 -10.97 6.09 -3.46
C ILE A 199 -10.40 7.47 -3.08
N ALA A 200 -11.25 8.47 -2.92
CA ALA A 200 -10.81 9.80 -2.51
C ALA A 200 -10.07 9.76 -1.17
N GLY A 201 -10.62 9.07 -0.16
CA GLY A 201 -9.97 8.87 1.13
C GLY A 201 -8.59 8.21 1.02
N MET A 202 -8.45 7.17 0.19
CA MET A 202 -7.17 6.51 -0.06
C MET A 202 -6.15 7.45 -0.72
N LEU A 203 -6.57 8.24 -1.71
CA LEU A 203 -5.67 9.09 -2.48
C LEU A 203 -5.18 10.32 -1.71
N ILE A 204 -6.00 10.89 -0.83
CA ILE A 204 -5.65 12.10 -0.06
C ILE A 204 -4.90 11.79 1.24
N SER A 205 -5.01 10.57 1.74
CA SER A 205 -4.35 10.19 2.98
C SER A 205 -2.83 10.32 2.87
N ASN A 206 -2.20 10.90 3.89
CA ASN A 206 -0.75 10.91 3.99
C ASN A 206 -0.30 9.51 4.44
N ASN A 207 0.53 8.84 3.64
CA ASN A 207 1.16 7.55 3.97
C ASN A 207 2.19 7.71 5.10
N ARG A 208 2.67 8.94 5.36
CA ARG A 208 3.51 9.26 6.52
C ARG A 208 2.68 9.49 7.77
N ILE A 209 2.24 8.43 8.44
CA ILE A 209 1.90 8.51 9.86
C ILE A 209 2.60 7.36 10.59
N GLN A 210 3.68 7.72 11.29
CA GLN A 210 4.44 6.88 12.23
C GLN A 210 3.67 6.55 13.51
N ASP A 211 2.43 7.00 13.65
CA ASP A 211 1.58 6.67 14.79
C ASP A 211 0.67 5.49 14.42
N GLY A 212 0.56 4.50 15.32
CA GLY A 212 -0.07 3.18 15.13
C GLY A 212 -1.58 3.17 14.88
N ARG A 213 -2.10 4.23 14.25
CA ARG A 213 -3.50 4.47 13.91
C ARG A 213 -3.63 4.92 12.46
N ASN A 214 -3.23 4.07 11.51
CA ASN A 214 -3.64 4.26 10.14
C ASN A 214 -4.44 3.06 9.63
N ARG A 215 -5.76 3.26 9.51
CA ARG A 215 -6.72 2.25 9.05
C ARG A 215 -6.65 2.01 7.54
N LEU A 216 -5.69 2.59 6.80
CA LEU A 216 -5.59 2.51 5.33
C LEU A 216 -5.62 1.08 4.77
N TRP A 217 -4.96 0.14 5.47
CA TRP A 217 -4.97 -1.29 5.12
C TRP A 217 -6.36 -1.93 5.23
N LEU A 218 -7.21 -1.49 6.17
CA LEU A 218 -8.56 -2.03 6.35
C LEU A 218 -9.47 -1.72 5.16
N TRP A 219 -9.28 -0.58 4.50
CA TRP A 219 -10.23 -0.12 3.50
C TRP A 219 -10.10 -0.85 2.16
N ARG A 220 -8.93 -1.36 1.79
CA ARG A 220 -8.71 -2.08 0.52
C ARG A 220 -9.41 -3.45 0.50
N PHE A 221 -9.71 -4.01 1.66
CA PHE A 221 -10.27 -5.35 1.83
C PHE A 221 -11.58 -5.42 2.62
N LEU A 222 -12.21 -4.27 2.93
CA LEU A 222 -13.63 -4.30 3.33
C LEU A 222 -14.40 -5.09 2.27
N PRO A 223 -15.17 -6.12 2.68
CA PRO A 223 -15.85 -7.00 1.74
C PRO A 223 -16.66 -6.15 0.77
N LYS A 224 -16.64 -6.52 -0.51
CA LYS A 224 -17.64 -6.03 -1.46
C LYS A 224 -19.00 -6.48 -0.93
N ARG A 225 -19.67 -5.61 -0.16
CA ARG A 225 -21.09 -5.74 0.10
C ARG A 225 -21.84 -5.34 -1.16
#